data_AF-A0A1F5PIW0-F1
#
_entry.id   AF-A0A1F5PIW0-F1
#
_cell.length_a   1.000
_cell.length_b   1.000
_cell.length_c   1.000
_cell.angle_alpha   90.00
_cell.angle_beta   90.00
_cell.angle_gamma   90.00
#
_symmetry.space_group_name_H-M   'P 1'
#
loop_
_entity.id
_entity.type
_entity.pdbx_description
1 polymer ?
#
loop_
_entity_poly.entity_id
_entity_poly.type
_entity_poly.pdbx_seq_one_letter_code
_entity_poly.pdbx_strand_id
1 'polypeptide(L)'
;MDSSNSPTTKPLFRGTQIVWYIVGLLEAILAFRFVLKLLGANASAGFTSFIYGISQPFAAPFLNVFKITKVEGSVLEWTTLLAMLVYWLVAIAIVKLFLMGKTVSTPEAAVKLDNQDK
;
A
#
# COMPACT_ATOMS: atom_id res chain seq x y z
N MET A 1 -25.22 -2.43 -20.68
CA MET A 1 -24.55 -3.69 -20.28
C MET A 1 -24.35 -3.58 -18.78
N ASP A 2 -25.10 -4.33 -18.00
CA ASP A 2 -24.98 -4.37 -16.55
C ASP A 2 -23.67 -5.06 -16.15
N SER A 3 -23.03 -4.62 -15.07
CA SER A 3 -21.73 -5.19 -14.65
C SER A 3 -21.78 -6.68 -14.31
N SER A 4 -22.97 -7.23 -14.10
CA SER A 4 -23.22 -8.67 -13.89
C SER A 4 -22.80 -9.53 -15.08
N ASN A 5 -22.87 -9.00 -16.31
CA ASN A 5 -22.67 -9.77 -17.54
C ASN A 5 -21.35 -9.43 -18.27
N SER A 6 -20.49 -8.59 -17.70
CA SER A 6 -19.23 -8.22 -18.35
C SER A 6 -18.12 -9.24 -18.07
N PRO A 7 -17.42 -9.75 -19.11
CA PRO A 7 -16.33 -10.70 -18.94
C PRO A 7 -15.13 -10.11 -18.18
N THR A 8 -14.98 -8.78 -18.15
CA THR A 8 -13.86 -8.09 -17.47
C THR A 8 -14.08 -7.89 -15.98
N THR A 9 -15.31 -8.01 -15.47
CA THR A 9 -15.64 -7.72 -14.07
C THR A 9 -14.96 -8.66 -13.07
N LYS A 10 -14.94 -9.97 -13.34
CA LYS A 10 -14.28 -10.95 -12.44
C LYS A 10 -12.76 -10.73 -12.37
N PRO A 11 -12.02 -10.62 -13.50
CA PRO A 11 -10.59 -10.29 -13.47
C PRO A 11 -10.28 -8.98 -12.74
N LEU A 12 -11.05 -7.92 -12.99
CA LEU A 12 -10.88 -6.62 -12.32
C LEU A 12 -11.02 -6.74 -10.80
N PHE A 13 -12.08 -7.40 -10.33
CA PHE A 13 -12.30 -7.62 -8.91
C PHE A 13 -11.14 -8.40 -8.27
N ARG A 14 -10.72 -9.52 -8.89
CA ARG A 14 -9.60 -10.32 -8.40
C ARG A 14 -8.28 -9.54 -8.38
N GLY A 15 -8.01 -8.74 -9.40
CA GLY A 15 -6.86 -7.85 -9.46
C GLY A 15 -6.85 -6.89 -8.27
N THR A 16 -7.97 -6.21 -7.99
CA THR A 16 -8.06 -5.30 -6.83
C THR A 16 -7.84 -6.03 -5.50
N GLN A 17 -8.38 -7.24 -5.32
CA GLN A 17 -8.16 -8.04 -4.11
C GLN A 17 -6.68 -8.41 -3.92
N ILE A 18 -6.00 -8.80 -4.99
CA ILE A 18 -4.57 -9.15 -4.95
C ILE A 18 -3.73 -7.94 -4.54
N VAL A 19 -4.00 -6.77 -5.11
CA VAL A 19 -3.29 -5.52 -4.76
C VAL A 19 -3.47 -5.21 -3.27
N TRP A 20 -4.71 -5.25 -2.78
CA TRP A 20 -4.99 -4.98 -1.36
C TRP A 20 -4.36 -6.01 -0.42
N TYR A 21 -4.32 -7.28 -0.80
CA TYR A 21 -3.67 -8.32 0.00
C TYR A 21 -2.15 -8.12 0.07
N ILE A 22 -1.49 -7.88 -1.07
CA ILE A 22 -0.04 -7.67 -1.13
C ILE A 22 0.35 -6.44 -0.31
N VAL A 23 -0.36 -5.33 -0.51
CA VAL A 23 -0.08 -4.09 0.21
C VAL A 23 -0.39 -4.25 1.70
N GLY A 24 -1.50 -4.91 2.07
CA GLY A 24 -1.80 -5.18 3.48
C GLY A 24 -0.72 -6.03 4.17
N LEU A 25 -0.17 -7.03 3.48
CA LEU A 25 0.95 -7.83 4.00
C LEU A 25 2.23 -6.99 4.15
N LEU A 26 2.54 -6.16 3.15
CA LEU A 26 3.68 -5.25 3.19
C LEU A 26 3.57 -4.24 4.34
N GLU A 27 2.40 -3.62 4.50
CA GLU A 27 2.08 -2.69 5.58
C GLU A 27 2.23 -3.37 6.95
N ALA A 28 1.76 -4.61 7.12
CA ALA A 28 1.94 -5.34 8.36
C ALA A 28 3.42 -5.56 8.70
N ILE A 29 4.25 -5.92 7.72
CA ILE A 29 5.70 -6.09 7.89
C ILE A 29 6.37 -4.77 8.30
N LEU A 30 6.03 -3.66 7.63
CA LEU A 30 6.57 -2.34 7.95
C LEU A 30 6.07 -1.81 9.31
N ALA A 31 4.81 -2.09 9.67
CA ALA A 31 4.26 -1.75 10.97
C ALA A 31 5.00 -2.49 12.10
N PHE A 32 5.26 -3.80 11.94
CA PHE A 32 6.10 -4.54 12.90
C PHE A 32 7.50 -3.93 13.00
N ARG A 33 8.14 -3.61 11.87
CA ARG A 33 9.46 -2.93 11.88
C ARG A 33 9.40 -1.64 12.70
N PHE A 34 8.41 -0.78 12.41
CA PHE A 34 8.24 0.50 13.08
C PHE A 34 8.03 0.33 14.59
N VAL A 35 7.10 -0.52 15.00
CA VAL A 35 6.79 -0.76 16.42
C VAL A 35 7.99 -1.35 17.15
N LEU A 36 8.66 -2.35 16.58
CA LEU A 36 9.85 -2.96 17.20
C LEU A 36 10.97 -1.94 17.42
N LYS A 37 11.22 -1.06 16.44
CA LYS A 37 12.23 0.00 16.59
C LYS A 37 11.79 1.08 17.57
N LEU A 38 10.53 1.48 17.53
CA LEU A 38 9.96 2.48 18.41
C LEU A 38 10.02 2.04 19.87
N LEU A 39 9.83 0.74 20.14
CA LEU A 39 9.87 0.17 21.50
C LEU A 39 11.26 -0.31 21.92
N GLY A 40 12.31 -0.08 21.12
CA GLY A 40 13.68 -0.48 21.46
C GLY A 40 13.87 -2.01 21.53
N ALA A 41 13.15 -2.78 20.71
CA ALA A 41 13.21 -4.24 20.72
C ALA A 41 14.65 -4.75 20.47
N ASN A 42 15.01 -5.84 21.15
CA ASN A 42 16.32 -6.48 21.00
C ASN A 42 16.53 -6.94 19.54
N ALA A 43 17.47 -6.30 18.84
CA ALA A 43 17.77 -6.57 17.44
C ALA A 43 18.40 -7.95 17.19
N SER A 44 18.99 -8.57 18.22
CA SER A 44 19.56 -9.93 18.14
C SER A 44 18.51 -11.02 18.31
N ALA A 45 17.28 -10.70 18.72
CA ALA A 45 16.21 -11.68 18.80
C ALA A 45 15.79 -12.14 17.39
N GLY A 46 15.55 -13.45 17.22
CA GLY A 46 15.29 -14.04 15.92
C GLY A 46 14.11 -13.40 15.16
N PHE A 47 13.00 -13.15 15.85
CA PHE A 47 11.83 -12.48 15.26
C PHE A 47 12.14 -11.04 14.82
N THR A 48 12.77 -10.24 15.68
CA THR A 48 13.14 -8.85 15.38
C THR A 48 14.09 -8.78 14.19
N SER A 49 15.13 -9.61 14.19
CA SER A 49 16.11 -9.69 13.10
C SER A 49 15.45 -10.09 11.78
N PHE A 50 14.55 -11.08 11.80
CA PHE A 50 13.77 -11.48 10.62
C PHE A 50 12.93 -10.33 10.06
N ILE A 51 12.17 -9.63 10.90
CA ILE A 51 11.35 -8.48 10.47
C ILE A 51 12.24 -7.37 9.90
N TYR A 52 13.35 -7.04 10.56
CA TYR A 52 14.27 -6.02 10.05
C TYR A 52 14.88 -6.42 8.70
N GLY A 53 15.20 -7.69 8.50
CA GLY A 53 15.72 -8.23 7.24
C GLY A 53 14.70 -8.17 6.11
N ILE A 54 13.51 -8.75 6.29
CA ILE A 54 12.48 -8.81 5.23
C ILE A 54 11.91 -7.42 4.90
N SER A 55 11.84 -6.51 5.88
CA SER A 55 11.38 -5.13 5.65
C SER A 55 12.43 -4.24 4.96
N GLN A 56 13.71 -4.63 4.98
CA GLN A 56 14.81 -3.74 4.56
C GLN A 56 14.71 -3.30 3.09
N PRO A 57 14.43 -4.16 2.09
CA PRO A 57 14.33 -3.73 0.70
C PRO A 57 13.21 -2.71 0.46
N PHE A 58 12.15 -2.76 1.27
CA PHE A 58 11.00 -1.85 1.16
C PHE A 58 11.24 -0.52 1.89
N ALA A 59 11.99 -0.54 2.99
CA ALA A 59 12.40 0.70 3.66
C ALA A 59 13.55 1.41 2.94
N ALA A 60 14.41 0.66 2.23
CA ALA A 60 15.66 1.13 1.62
C ALA A 60 15.52 2.40 0.76
N PRO A 61 14.52 2.53 -0.14
CA PRO A 61 14.39 3.71 -0.99
C PRO A 61 14.10 5.00 -0.22
N PHE A 62 13.56 4.91 0.99
CA PHE A 62 13.16 6.04 1.83
C PHE A 62 14.16 6.34 2.94
N LEU A 63 15.22 5.55 3.06
CA LEU A 63 16.29 5.81 4.02
C LEU A 63 16.88 7.19 3.76
N ASN A 64 17.18 7.91 4.84
CA ASN A 64 17.75 9.26 4.83
C ASN A 64 16.83 10.39 4.32
N VAL A 65 15.57 10.12 3.96
CA VAL A 65 14.59 11.19 3.68
C VAL A 65 14.40 12.09 4.91
N PHE A 66 14.40 11.48 6.09
CA PHE A 66 14.33 12.18 7.37
C PHE A 66 15.52 11.82 8.25
N LYS A 67 15.86 12.73 9.18
CA LYS A 67 16.84 12.46 10.24
C LYS A 67 16.28 11.43 11.22
N ILE A 68 17.15 10.58 11.75
CA ILE A 68 16.76 9.57 12.74
C ILE A 68 16.55 10.23 14.10
N THR A 69 15.42 9.97 14.75
CA THR A 69 15.15 10.38 16.13
C THR A 69 15.36 9.18 17.05
N LYS A 70 16.24 9.30 18.05
CA LYS A 70 16.55 8.22 19.00
C LYS A 70 16.47 8.72 20.44
N VAL A 71 15.88 7.93 21.33
CA VAL A 71 15.79 8.18 22.78
C VAL A 71 16.00 6.86 23.51
N GLU A 72 17.04 6.75 24.33
CA GLU A 72 17.30 5.58 25.21
C GLU A 72 17.14 4.20 24.53
N GLY A 73 17.64 4.06 23.30
CA GLY A 73 17.55 2.81 22.52
C GLY A 73 16.27 2.65 21.68
N SER A 74 15.24 3.44 21.95
CA SER A 74 14.06 3.59 21.10
C SER A 74 14.37 4.45 19.89
N VAL A 75 13.86 4.05 18.71
CA VAL A 75 14.09 4.73 17.44
C VAL A 75 12.77 5.01 16.75
N LEU A 76 12.43 6.29 16.61
CA LEU A 76 11.30 6.72 15.80
C LEU A 76 11.75 6.85 14.34
N GLU A 77 11.41 5.84 13.53
CA GLU A 77 11.81 5.75 12.12
C GLU A 77 10.76 6.38 11.20
N TRP A 78 10.80 7.72 11.08
CA TRP A 78 9.93 8.49 10.17
C TRP A 78 9.96 7.98 8.73
N THR A 79 11.08 7.42 8.28
CA THR A 79 11.24 6.86 6.95
C THR A 79 10.40 5.60 6.73
N THR A 80 10.15 4.80 7.78
CA THR A 80 9.23 3.65 7.69
C THR A 80 7.79 4.10 7.57
N LEU A 81 7.38 5.12 8.34
CA LEU A 81 6.03 5.70 8.22
C LEU A 81 5.81 6.30 6.82
N LEU A 82 6.82 6.95 6.26
CA LEU A 82 6.77 7.45 4.88
C LEU A 82 6.64 6.31 3.88
N ALA A 83 7.40 5.22 4.03
CA ALA A 83 7.32 4.05 3.16
C ALA A 83 5.88 3.48 3.15
N MET A 84 5.29 3.30 4.33
CA MET A 84 3.90 2.86 4.51
C MET A 84 2.91 3.76 3.75
N LEU A 85 3.01 5.08 3.97
CA LEU A 85 2.14 6.03 3.28
C LEU A 85 2.29 5.94 1.75
N VAL A 86 3.53 5.88 1.24
CA VAL A 86 3.80 5.83 -0.20
C VAL A 86 3.27 4.54 -0.81
N TYR A 87 3.50 3.39 -0.18
CA TYR A 87 2.99 2.11 -0.70
C TYR A 87 1.47 2.02 -0.68
N TRP A 88 0.82 2.57 0.35
CA TRP A 88 -0.63 2.69 0.38
C TRP A 88 -1.15 3.58 -0.75
N LEU A 89 -0.54 4.74 -1.01
CA LEU A 89 -0.91 5.62 -2.12
C LEU A 89 -0.71 4.95 -3.49
N VAL A 90 0.38 4.20 -3.66
CA VAL A 90 0.65 3.42 -4.88
C VAL A 90 -0.44 2.35 -5.08
N ALA A 91 -0.86 1.67 -4.02
CA ALA A 91 -1.96 0.70 -4.07
C ALA A 91 -3.27 1.33 -4.57
N ILE A 92 -3.62 2.50 -4.03
CA ILE A 92 -4.81 3.25 -4.48
C ILE A 92 -4.68 3.61 -5.96
N ALA A 93 -3.52 4.09 -6.41
CA ALA A 93 -3.29 4.44 -7.80
C ALA A 93 -3.46 3.22 -8.73
N ILE A 94 -2.88 2.07 -8.37
CA ILE A 94 -3.00 0.82 -9.13
C ILE A 94 -4.46 0.34 -9.19
N VAL A 95 -5.18 0.38 -8.06
CA VAL A 95 -6.61 0.00 -8.02
C VAL A 95 -7.44 0.92 -8.90
N LYS A 96 -7.23 2.25 -8.84
CA LYS A 96 -7.90 3.20 -9.72
C LYS A 96 -7.61 2.92 -11.19
N LEU A 97 -6.37 2.56 -11.53
CA LEU A 97 -6.00 2.19 -12.89
C LEU A 97 -6.74 0.93 -13.37
N PHE A 98 -6.89 -0.09 -12.52
CA PHE A 98 -7.72 -1.26 -12.85
C PHE A 98 -9.16 -0.84 -13.10
N LEU A 99 -9.75 -0.05 -12.20
CA LEU A 99 -11.14 0.38 -12.32
C LEU A 99 -11.38 1.26 -13.56
N MET A 100 -10.39 2.01 -14.02
CA MET A 100 -10.45 2.77 -15.28
C MET A 100 -10.62 1.85 -16.50
N GLY A 101 -10.07 0.63 -16.45
CA GLY A 101 -10.24 -0.38 -17.50
C GLY A 101 -11.63 -1.03 -17.54
N LYS A 102 -12.56 -0.64 -16.65
CA LYS A 102 -13.94 -1.12 -16.69
C LYS A 102 -14.63 -0.61 -17.95
N THR A 103 -15.13 -1.54 -18.77
CA THR A 103 -15.91 -1.19 -19.96
C THR A 103 -17.22 -0.50 -19.56
N VAL A 104 -17.57 0.57 -20.29
CA VAL A 104 -18.83 1.30 -20.16
C VAL A 104 -19.52 1.35 -21.52
N SER A 105 -20.86 1.31 -21.53
CA SER A 105 -21.62 1.48 -22.76
C SER A 105 -21.77 2.95 -23.15
N THR A 106 -21.90 3.27 -24.45
CA THR A 106 -22.05 4.66 -24.93
C THR A 106 -23.18 5.44 -24.23
N PRO A 107 -24.39 4.87 -24.01
CA PRO A 107 -25.45 5.58 -23.28
C PRO A 107 -25.07 5.86 -21.82
N GLU A 108 -24.43 4.90 -21.15
CA GLU A 108 -23.95 5.05 -19.77
C GLU A 108 -22.86 6.12 -19.66
N ALA A 109 -21.94 6.17 -20.64
CA ALA A 109 -20.90 7.19 -20.71
C ALA A 109 -21.49 8.59 -20.89
N ALA A 110 -22.47 8.75 -21.79
CA ALA A 110 -23.15 10.03 -22.01
C ALA A 110 -23.81 10.57 -20.73
N VAL A 111 -24.49 9.71 -19.97
CA VAL A 111 -25.11 10.10 -18.69
C VAL A 111 -24.07 10.49 -17.63
N LYS A 112 -22.93 9.79 -17.56
CA LYS A 112 -21.86 10.13 -16.61
C LYS A 112 -21.19 11.47 -16.94
N LEU A 113 -21.00 11.76 -18.23
CA LEU A 113 -20.42 13.02 -18.69
C LEU A 113 -21.36 14.21 -18.38
N ASP A 114 -22.65 14.09 -18.70
CA ASP A 114 -23.65 15.14 -18.40
C ASP A 114 -23.75 15.46 -16.90
N ASN A 115 -23.52 14.47 -16.03
CA ASN A 115 -23.50 14.67 -14.58
C ASN A 115 -22.17 15.20 -14.03
N GLN A 116 -21.06 15.08 -14.78
CA GLN A 116 -19.77 15.64 -14.38
C GLN A 116 -19.69 17.15 -14.64
N ASP A 117 -20.43 17.64 -15.64
CA ASP A 117 -20.43 19.05 -16.04
C ASP A 117 -21.44 19.91 -15.23
N LYS A 118 -22.17 19.32 -14.27
CA LYS A 118 -23.10 19.98 -13.35
C LYS A 118 -22.47 20.22 -11.98
#